data_AF-A0A831QN12-F1
#
_entry.id   AF-A0A831QN12-F1
#
_cell.length_a   1.000
_cell.length_b   1.000
_cell.length_c   1.000
_cell.angle_alpha   90.00
_cell.angle_beta   90.00
_cell.angle_gamma   90.00
#
_symmetry.space_group_name_H-M   'P 1'
#
loop_
_entity.id
_entity.type
_entity.pdbx_description
1 polymer ?
#
loop_
_entity_poly.entity_id
_entity_poly.type
_entity_poly.pdbx_seq_one_letter_code
_entity_poly.pdbx_strand_id
1 'polypeptide(L)' 'MTEPLEKTDPEFALRVKNYVNFDPNLHFRPKLKTKREYLKNKIGRNDPCICGSGKKYKRCCL' A
#
# COMPACT_ATOMS: atom_id res chain seq x y z
N MET A 1 7.95 19.21 -29.69
CA MET A 1 8.95 19.59 -28.66
C MET A 1 8.30 19.50 -27.28
N THR A 2 7.76 18.34 -26.92
CA THR A 2 7.19 18.11 -25.59
C THR A 2 8.31 17.55 -24.73
N GLU A 3 8.85 18.39 -23.84
CA GLU A 3 9.81 17.97 -22.82
C GLU A 3 9.21 16.86 -21.95
N PRO A 4 9.95 15.80 -21.64
CA PRO A 4 9.56 14.84 -20.61
C PRO A 4 9.63 15.53 -19.24
N LEU A 5 8.47 15.74 -18.59
CA LEU A 5 8.37 16.17 -17.19
C LEU A 5 8.86 15.04 -16.26
N GLU A 6 10.16 14.79 -16.25
CA GLU A 6 10.82 13.94 -15.27
C GLU A 6 11.90 14.73 -14.52
N LYS A 7 11.71 14.82 -13.19
CA LYS A 7 12.77 14.84 -12.15
C LYS A 7 13.20 16.14 -11.47
N THR A 8 12.54 17.29 -11.62
CA THR A 8 12.90 18.48 -10.81
C THR A 8 11.71 19.31 -10.33
N ASP A 9 10.58 18.69 -10.02
CA ASP A 9 9.48 19.40 -9.36
C ASP A 9 9.77 19.48 -7.83
N PRO A 10 10.04 20.69 -7.27
CA PRO A 10 10.32 20.85 -5.85
C PRO A 10 9.09 20.55 -4.97
N GLU A 11 7.87 20.65 -5.49
CA GLU A 11 6.64 20.20 -4.83
C GLU A 11 6.59 18.68 -4.74
N PHE A 12 6.99 17.97 -5.80
CA PHE A 12 7.13 16.51 -5.79
C PHE A 12 8.17 16.07 -4.77
N ALA A 13 9.33 16.75 -4.72
CA ALA A 13 10.36 16.48 -3.71
C ALA A 13 9.84 16.77 -2.28
N LEU A 14 9.03 17.81 -2.09
CA LEU A 14 8.41 18.13 -0.80
C LEU A 14 7.36 17.09 -0.41
N ARG A 15 6.56 16.62 -1.37
CA ARG A 15 5.56 15.55 -1.16
C ARG A 15 6.23 14.23 -0.79
N VAL A 16 7.34 13.89 -1.45
CA VAL A 16 8.17 12.73 -1.11
C VAL A 16 8.79 12.90 0.28
N LYS A 17 9.37 14.07 0.60
CA LYS A 17 9.91 14.37 1.93
C LYS A 17 8.86 14.25 3.03
N ASN A 18 7.63 14.72 2.81
CA ASN A 18 6.53 14.57 3.76
C ASN A 18 6.05 13.12 3.91
N TYR A 19 6.17 12.30 2.86
CA TYR A 19 5.89 10.87 2.94
C TYR A 19 6.98 10.09 3.71
N VAL A 20 8.24 10.55 3.66
CA VAL A 20 9.38 9.94 4.36
C VAL A 20 9.76 10.65 5.67
N ASN A 21 9.00 11.67 6.10
CA ASN A 21 9.03 12.23 7.46
C ASN A 21 8.46 11.16 8.42
N PHE A 22 9.28 10.13 8.61
CA PHE A 22 9.07 9.01 9.52
C PHE A 22 9.34 9.54 10.91
N ASP A 23 8.31 10.07 11.57
CA ASP A 23 8.39 10.40 12.99
C ASP A 23 8.75 9.11 13.74
N PRO A 24 9.98 8.97 14.28
CA PRO A 24 10.44 7.70 14.86
C PRO A 24 9.71 7.37 16.17
N ASN A 25 8.97 8.35 16.73
CA ASN A 25 8.18 8.20 17.93
C ASN A 25 6.69 7.98 17.65
N LEU A 26 6.20 8.29 16.45
CA LEU A 26 4.90 7.84 15.98
C LEU A 26 5.04 6.42 15.45
N HIS A 27 5.07 5.46 16.38
CA HIS A 27 4.96 4.05 16.03
C HIS A 27 3.54 3.81 15.50
N PHE A 28 3.31 4.16 14.23
CA PHE A 28 2.15 3.75 13.47
C PHE A 28 2.27 2.24 13.32
N ARG A 29 1.92 1.51 14.38
CA ARG A 29 1.36 0.18 14.28
C ARG A 29 -0.06 0.43 13.84
N PRO A 30 -0.38 0.43 12.52
CA PRO A 30 -1.70 -0.05 12.19
C PRO A 30 -1.76 -1.39 12.90
N LYS A 31 -2.80 -1.63 13.71
CA LYS A 31 -3.03 -2.98 14.23
C LYS A 31 -3.22 -3.84 12.99
N LEU A 32 -2.11 -4.35 12.44
CA LEU A 32 -2.09 -5.26 11.31
C LEU A 32 -2.77 -6.48 11.90
N LYS A 33 -4.08 -6.56 11.66
CA LYS A 33 -4.86 -7.74 11.96
C LYS A 33 -4.03 -8.88 11.37
N THR A 34 -3.60 -9.77 12.24
CA THR A 34 -2.73 -10.86 11.84
C THR A 34 -3.36 -11.55 10.63
N LYS A 35 -2.57 -12.16 9.74
CA LYS A 35 -3.12 -12.91 8.59
C LYS A 35 -4.26 -13.86 9.04
N ARG A 36 -4.15 -14.41 10.25
CA ARG A 36 -5.18 -15.22 10.91
C ARG A 36 -6.46 -14.44 11.30
N GLU A 37 -6.37 -13.23 11.83
CA GLU A 37 -7.54 -12.38 12.08
C GLU A 37 -8.19 -11.86 10.80
N TYR A 38 -7.41 -11.56 9.76
CA TYR A 38 -7.97 -11.23 8.46
C TYR A 38 -8.74 -12.43 7.87
N LEU A 39 -8.22 -13.66 8.01
CA LEU A 39 -8.91 -14.89 7.59
C LEU A 39 -10.17 -15.20 8.42
N LYS A 40 -10.29 -14.67 9.65
CA LYS A 40 -11.55 -14.73 10.42
C LYS A 40 -12.65 -13.88 9.78
N ASN A 41 -12.28 -12.78 9.12
CA ASN A 41 -13.21 -12.11 8.22
C ASN A 41 -13.34 -12.96 6.96
N LYS A 42 -14.56 -13.39 6.63
CA LYS A 42 -14.82 -14.12 5.40
C LYS A 42 -14.46 -13.23 4.20
N ILE A 43 -13.23 -13.32 3.71
CA ILE A 43 -12.82 -12.70 2.44
C ILE A 43 -13.68 -13.30 1.34
N GLY A 44 -14.34 -12.44 0.55
CA GLY A 44 -15.13 -12.88 -0.58
C GLY A 44 -14.21 -13.38 -1.70
N ARG A 45 -14.66 -14.41 -2.43
CA ARG A 45 -13.91 -15.01 -3.56
C ARG A 45 -13.51 -13.99 -4.63
N ASN A 46 -14.28 -12.92 -4.78
CA ASN A 46 -14.05 -11.89 -5.78
C ASN A 46 -13.22 -10.70 -5.30
N ASP A 47 -12.91 -10.61 -4.00
CA ASP A 47 -12.11 -9.53 -3.42
C ASP A 47 -10.64 -9.56 -3.89
N PRO A 48 -9.91 -8.44 -3.83
CA PRO A 48 -8.47 -8.41 -4.09
C PRO A 48 -7.68 -9.37 -3.19
N CYS A 49 -6.65 -10.01 -3.74
CA CYS A 49 -5.80 -10.93 -2.97
C CYS A 49 -4.96 -10.19 -1.93
N ILE A 50 -5.06 -10.61 -0.67
CA ILE A 50 -4.22 -10.14 0.43
C ILE A 50 -2.72 -10.43 0.28
N CYS A 51 -2.35 -11.25 -0.69
CA CYS A 51 -0.96 -11.50 -1.05
C CYS A 51 -0.31 -10.33 -1.80
N GLY A 52 -1.07 -9.30 -2.17
CA GLY A 52 -0.56 -8.14 -2.91
C GLY A 52 -0.37 -8.38 -4.40
N SER A 53 -0.86 -9.51 -4.95
CA SER A 53 -0.68 -9.84 -6.37
C SER A 53 -1.54 -9.03 -7.34
N GLY A 54 -2.48 -8.23 -6.82
CA GLY A 54 -3.48 -7.52 -7.63
C GLY A 54 -4.57 -8.41 -8.25
N LYS A 55 -4.49 -9.74 -8.09
CA LYS A 55 -5.49 -10.70 -8.60
C LYS A 55 -6.67 -10.82 -7.63
N LYS A 56 -7.83 -11.27 -8.12
CA LYS A 56 -8.95 -11.70 -7.24
C LYS A 56 -8.52 -12.88 -6.38
N TYR A 57 -9.01 -12.97 -5.14
CA TYR A 57 -8.67 -14.02 -4.18
C TYR A 57 -8.85 -15.42 -4.77
N LYS A 58 -9.98 -15.65 -5.47
CA LYS A 58 -10.29 -16.93 -6.18
C LYS A 58 -9.33 -17.31 -7.31
N ARG A 59 -8.46 -16.41 -7.77
CA ARG A 59 -7.50 -16.64 -8.86
C ARG A 59 -6.05 -16.57 -8.38
N CYS A 60 -5.81 -16.61 -7.06
CA CYS A 60 -4.48 -16.40 -6.52
C CYS A 60 -4.16 -17.23 -5.27
N CYS A 61 -4.92 -17.08 -4.18
CA CYS A 61 -4.61 -17.72 -2.89
C CYS A 61 -5.75 -18.58 -2.35
N LEU A 62 -6.83 -18.72 -3.13
CA LEU A 62 -7.76 -19.84 -3.04
C LEU A 62 -7.17 -21.00 -3.85
#